data_AF-A0A3B0XJD8-F1
#
_entry.id   AF-A0A3B0XJD8-F1
#
_cell.length_a   1.000
_cell.length_b   1.000
_cell.length_c   1.000
_cell.angle_alpha   90.00
_cell.angle_beta   90.00
_cell.angle_gamma   90.00
#
_symmetry.space_group_name_H-M   'P 1'
#
loop_
_entity.id
_entity.type
_entity.pdbx_description
1 polymer ?
#
loop_
_entity_poly.entity_id
_entity_poly.type
_entity_poly.pdbx_seq_one_letter_code
_entity_poly.pdbx_strand_id
1 'polypeptide(L)'
;MDSIFTPIASELNRINKLGWLNVIKILEENFEEYPVDSDDQKPAAAILKILQSLDPDDATEVRFIYRVKQLDCFTYRACYTNQKQEDIFWNPLKEKFCDFMKNAPNNYQADMEYPATDIIQKWLIQQI
;
A
#
# COMPACT_ATOMS: atom_id res chain seq x y z
N MET A 1 -20.18 9.47 -4.54
CA MET A 1 -19.25 8.37 -4.25
C MET A 1 -18.53 8.79 -2.99
N ASP A 2 -18.96 8.26 -1.84
CA ASP A 2 -18.35 8.61 -0.56
C ASP A 2 -16.93 8.05 -0.55
N SER A 3 -15.98 8.96 -0.67
CA SER A 3 -14.57 8.64 -0.75
C SER A 3 -14.13 7.91 0.52
N ILE A 4 -13.52 6.73 0.40
CA ILE A 4 -12.94 5.99 1.55
C ILE A 4 -11.91 6.84 2.32
N PHE A 5 -11.40 7.90 1.68
CA PHE A 5 -10.56 8.90 2.31
C PHE A 5 -11.28 9.75 3.37
N THR A 6 -12.61 9.86 3.33
CA THR A 6 -13.37 10.57 4.37
C THR A 6 -13.28 9.82 5.72
N PRO A 7 -13.61 8.53 5.81
CA PRO A 7 -13.35 7.73 7.01
C PRO A 7 -11.88 7.75 7.47
N ILE A 8 -10.93 7.62 6.54
CA ILE A 8 -9.49 7.64 6.87
C ILE A 8 -9.09 8.98 7.46
N ALA A 9 -9.51 10.10 6.85
CA ALA A 9 -9.21 11.44 7.37
C ALA A 9 -9.82 11.66 8.76
N SER A 10 -11.03 11.14 9.03
CA SER A 10 -11.63 11.19 10.36
C SER A 10 -10.82 10.42 11.41
N GLU A 11 -10.36 9.20 11.10
CA GLU A 11 -9.53 8.42 12.01
C GLU A 11 -8.15 9.04 12.23
N LEU A 12 -7.52 9.55 11.18
CA LEU A 12 -6.25 10.28 11.30
C LEU A 12 -6.40 11.54 12.16
N ASN A 13 -7.52 12.25 12.05
CA ASN A 13 -7.80 13.40 12.92
C ASN A 13 -7.98 12.96 14.38
N ARG A 14 -8.70 11.85 14.63
CA ARG A 14 -8.91 11.28 15.97
C ARG A 14 -7.58 10.97 16.68
N ILE A 15 -6.60 10.43 15.97
CA ILE A 15 -5.28 10.10 16.53
C ILE A 15 -4.23 11.21 16.35
N ASN A 16 -4.63 12.39 15.88
CA ASN A 16 -3.74 13.54 15.61
C ASN A 16 -2.57 13.22 14.64
N LYS A 17 -2.84 12.47 13.56
CA LYS A 17 -1.86 12.05 12.55
C LYS A 17 -2.28 12.37 11.11
N LEU A 18 -2.94 13.51 10.89
CA LEU A 18 -3.34 13.95 9.55
C LEU A 18 -2.18 13.99 8.52
N GLY A 19 -0.94 14.16 8.97
CA GLY A 19 0.25 14.08 8.11
C GLY A 19 0.40 12.77 7.34
N TRP A 20 -0.13 11.65 7.87
CA TRP A 20 -0.05 10.35 7.21
C TRP A 20 -1.00 10.20 6.01
N LEU A 21 -1.90 11.16 5.79
CA LEU A 21 -2.88 11.08 4.69
C LEU A 21 -2.20 10.99 3.31
N ASN A 22 -1.06 11.67 3.14
CA ASN A 22 -0.36 11.68 1.86
C ASN A 22 0.19 10.31 1.49
N VAL A 23 0.86 9.62 2.43
CA VAL A 23 1.40 8.28 2.18
C VAL A 23 0.29 7.26 1.88
N ILE A 24 -0.85 7.39 2.55
CA ILE A 24 -2.01 6.51 2.33
C ILE A 24 -2.60 6.74 0.93
N LYS A 25 -2.68 8.00 0.47
CA LYS A 25 -3.12 8.31 -0.90
C LYS A 25 -2.18 7.72 -1.94
N ILE A 26 -0.87 7.87 -1.77
CA ILE A 26 0.12 7.31 -2.70
C ILE A 26 -0.02 5.78 -2.77
N LEU A 27 -0.19 5.10 -1.63
CA LEU A 27 -0.41 3.66 -1.63
C LEU A 27 -1.70 3.29 -2.36
N GLU A 28 -2.83 3.94 -2.05
CA GLU A 28 -4.09 3.63 -2.72
C GLU A 28 -4.03 3.87 -4.24
N GLU A 29 -3.40 4.96 -4.66
CA GLU A 29 -3.19 5.27 -6.08
C GLU A 29 -2.28 4.25 -6.76
N ASN A 30 -1.23 3.79 -6.09
CA ASN A 30 -0.30 2.84 -6.69
C ASN A 30 -0.92 1.44 -6.81
N PHE A 31 -1.80 1.08 -5.89
CA PHE A 31 -2.57 -0.16 -5.94
C PHE A 31 -3.91 -0.01 -6.69
N GLU A 32 -4.13 1.08 -7.43
CA GLU A 32 -5.33 1.27 -8.23
C GLU A 32 -5.50 0.11 -9.25
N GLU A 33 -6.69 -0.49 -9.27
CA GLU A 33 -7.08 -1.62 -10.14
C GLU A 33 -6.28 -2.93 -9.95
N TYR A 34 -5.56 -3.10 -8.83
CA TYR A 34 -4.92 -4.39 -8.55
C TYR A 34 -5.95 -5.50 -8.24
N PRO A 35 -5.67 -6.76 -8.61
CA PRO A 35 -6.65 -7.85 -8.54
C PRO A 35 -6.87 -8.30 -7.09
N VAL A 36 -7.99 -7.88 -6.51
CA VAL A 36 -8.46 -8.33 -5.19
C VAL A 36 -9.78 -9.09 -5.32
N ASP A 37 -9.96 -10.08 -4.46
CA ASP A 37 -11.21 -10.85 -4.39
C ASP A 37 -12.32 -10.03 -3.69
N SER A 38 -11.93 -9.08 -2.84
CA SER A 38 -12.85 -8.25 -2.07
C SER A 38 -12.29 -6.86 -1.78
N ASP A 39 -13.18 -5.87 -1.67
CA ASP A 39 -12.81 -4.47 -1.40
C ASP A 39 -12.05 -4.28 -0.07
N ASP A 40 -12.23 -5.20 0.89
CA ASP A 40 -11.58 -5.10 2.19
C ASP A 40 -10.11 -5.57 2.19
N GLN A 41 -9.65 -6.15 1.07
CA GLN A 41 -8.24 -6.43 0.81
C GLN A 41 -7.49 -5.20 0.31
N LYS A 42 -8.21 -4.17 -0.19
CA LYS A 42 -7.60 -2.94 -0.70
C LYS A 42 -6.80 -2.20 0.38
N PRO A 43 -5.68 -1.52 0.03
CA PRO A 43 -4.84 -0.83 1.00
C PRO A 43 -5.62 0.15 1.87
N ALA A 44 -6.48 0.99 1.29
CA ALA A 44 -7.29 1.94 2.07
C ALA A 44 -8.17 1.26 3.13
N ALA A 45 -8.81 0.13 2.81
CA ALA A 45 -9.65 -0.60 3.74
C ALA A 45 -8.82 -1.25 4.87
N ALA A 46 -7.69 -1.86 4.53
CA ALA A 46 -6.79 -2.45 5.52
C ALA A 46 -6.14 -1.38 6.42
N ILE A 47 -5.75 -0.24 5.86
CA ILE A 47 -5.21 0.90 6.60
C ILE A 47 -6.28 1.48 7.53
N LEU A 48 -7.54 1.62 7.08
CA LEU A 48 -8.62 2.08 7.94
C LEU A 48 -8.79 1.17 9.16
N LYS A 49 -8.76 -0.15 8.98
CA LYS A 49 -8.78 -1.13 10.08
C LYS A 49 -7.59 -0.94 11.04
N ILE A 50 -6.39 -0.67 10.52
CA ILE A 50 -5.20 -0.35 11.34
C ILE A 50 -5.46 0.91 12.17
N LEU A 51 -5.91 2.01 11.55
CA LEU A 51 -6.13 3.28 12.22
C LEU A 51 -7.19 3.17 13.32
N GLN A 52 -8.30 2.47 13.05
CA GLN A 52 -9.35 2.20 14.04
C GLN A 52 -8.84 1.39 15.23
N SER A 53 -7.81 0.55 15.04
CA SER A 53 -7.20 -0.23 16.11
C SER A 53 -6.18 0.55 16.95
N LEU A 54 -5.77 1.74 16.52
CA LEU A 54 -4.81 2.58 17.26
C LEU A 54 -5.55 3.43 18.30
N ASP A 55 -5.13 3.27 19.54
CA ASP A 55 -5.43 4.21 20.62
C ASP A 55 -4.71 5.55 20.33
N PRO A 56 -5.36 6.72 20.48
CA PRO A 56 -4.71 8.02 20.26
C PRO A 56 -3.41 8.20 21.04
N ASP A 57 -3.32 7.65 22.25
CA ASP A 57 -2.14 7.80 23.12
C ASP A 57 -0.96 6.92 22.66
N ASP A 58 -1.24 5.89 21.85
CA ASP A 58 -0.27 4.91 21.35
C ASP A 58 0.01 5.02 19.83
N ALA A 59 -0.60 5.98 19.15
CA ALA A 59 -0.52 6.17 17.71
C ALA A 59 0.86 6.71 17.29
N THR A 60 1.90 5.90 17.42
CA THR A 60 3.27 6.24 17.01
C THR A 60 3.54 5.87 15.54
N GLU A 61 4.44 6.61 14.91
CA GLU A 61 4.89 6.36 13.53
C GLU A 61 5.49 4.96 13.41
N VAL A 62 6.30 4.54 14.39
CA VAL A 62 6.89 3.20 14.45
C VAL A 62 5.82 2.12 14.39
N ARG A 63 4.73 2.27 15.17
CA ARG A 63 3.63 1.27 15.21
C ARG A 63 2.84 1.27 13.91
N PHE A 64 2.56 2.44 13.33
CA PHE A 64 1.90 2.56 12.03
C PHE A 64 2.74 1.91 10.92
N ILE A 65 4.01 2.29 10.80
CA ILE A 65 4.95 1.75 9.82
C ILE A 65 5.07 0.23 9.95
N TYR A 66 5.19 -0.27 11.19
CA TYR A 66 5.27 -1.71 11.45
C TYR A 66 4.05 -2.46 10.93
N ARG A 67 2.84 -1.88 11.04
CA ARG A 67 1.59 -2.53 10.60
C ARG A 67 1.38 -2.38 9.09
N VAL A 68 1.67 -1.22 8.52
CA VAL A 68 1.50 -0.97 7.09
C VAL A 68 2.46 -1.80 6.25
N LYS A 69 3.71 -2.00 6.69
CA LYS A 69 4.67 -2.81 5.91
C LYS A 69 4.31 -4.31 5.81
N GLN A 70 3.32 -4.77 6.58
CA GLN A 70 2.83 -6.16 6.62
C GLN A 70 1.50 -6.32 5.87
N LEU A 71 1.06 -5.32 5.12
CA LEU A 71 -0.18 -5.43 4.36
C LEU A 71 -0.03 -6.45 3.23
N ASP A 72 -1.04 -7.31 3.09
CA ASP A 72 -1.07 -8.37 2.08
C ASP A 72 -0.95 -7.84 0.65
N CYS A 73 -1.33 -6.59 0.39
CA CYS A 73 -1.16 -5.97 -0.92
C CYS A 73 0.31 -6.02 -1.40
N PHE A 74 1.30 -5.95 -0.49
CA PHE A 74 2.71 -6.05 -0.85
C PHE A 74 3.15 -7.46 -1.27
N THR A 75 2.31 -8.49 -1.11
CA THR A 75 2.58 -9.84 -1.61
C THR A 75 2.17 -10.04 -3.08
N TYR A 76 1.44 -9.08 -3.66
CA TYR A 76 1.08 -9.12 -5.08
C TYR A 76 2.26 -8.77 -5.98
N ARG A 77 2.30 -9.42 -7.14
CA ARG A 77 3.31 -9.24 -8.17
C ARG A 77 2.62 -9.04 -9.51
N ALA A 78 3.22 -8.17 -10.31
CA ALA A 78 3.06 -8.17 -11.75
C ALA A 78 4.44 -8.17 -12.40
N CYS A 79 4.58 -8.89 -13.51
CA CYS A 79 5.84 -8.93 -14.25
C CYS A 79 5.66 -9.12 -15.76
N TYR A 80 6.68 -8.69 -16.50
CA TYR A 80 6.88 -9.01 -17.90
C TYR A 80 8.35 -9.18 -18.21
N THR A 81 8.64 -9.93 -19.28
CA THR A 81 9.99 -10.04 -19.81
C THR A 81 10.18 -8.97 -20.89
N ASN A 82 11.19 -8.12 -20.72
CA ASN A 82 11.49 -7.06 -21.69
C ASN A 82 12.21 -7.61 -22.93
N GLN A 83 12.52 -6.74 -23.90
CA GLN A 83 13.23 -7.13 -25.14
C GLN A 83 14.66 -7.68 -24.91
N LYS A 84 15.25 -7.42 -23.74
CA LYS A 84 16.58 -7.91 -23.35
C LYS A 84 16.53 -9.23 -22.58
N GLN A 85 15.36 -9.87 -22.51
CA GLN A 85 15.14 -11.10 -21.74
C GLN A 85 15.34 -10.90 -20.22
N GLU A 86 15.07 -9.70 -19.72
CA GLU A 86 15.10 -9.40 -18.29
C GLU A 86 13.66 -9.36 -17.76
N ASP A 87 13.42 -10.04 -16.64
CA ASP A 87 12.15 -9.96 -15.94
C ASP A 87 12.06 -8.65 -15.16
N ILE A 88 11.08 -7.84 -15.54
CA ILE A 88 10.76 -6.58 -14.89
C ILE A 88 9.56 -6.81 -13.99
N PHE A 89 9.71 -6.41 -12.73
CA PHE A 89 8.68 -6.53 -11.70
C PHE A 89 8.13 -5.16 -11.34
N TRP A 90 6.81 -5.10 -11.19
CA TRP A 90 6.12 -3.93 -10.69
C TRP A 90 6.58 -3.56 -9.29
N ASN A 91 6.94 -2.29 -9.10
CA ASN A 91 7.29 -1.77 -7.78
C ASN A 91 6.17 -0.85 -7.26
N PRO A 92 5.32 -1.30 -6.31
CA PRO A 92 4.22 -0.51 -5.75
C PRO A 92 4.64 0.78 -5.05
N LEU A 93 5.93 0.99 -4.79
CA LEU A 93 6.44 2.22 -4.18
C LEU A 93 6.82 3.29 -5.21
N LYS A 94 6.80 2.95 -6.51
CA LYS A 94 7.31 3.81 -7.60
C LYS A 94 6.28 4.12 -8.67
N GLU A 95 5.34 3.23 -8.94
CA GLU A 95 4.39 3.38 -10.04
C GLU A 95 3.07 2.67 -9.74
N LYS A 96 2.03 3.05 -10.49
CA LYS A 96 0.70 2.45 -10.40
C LYS A 96 0.64 1.07 -11.04
N PHE A 97 -0.15 0.19 -10.44
CA PHE A 97 -0.39 -1.15 -10.95
C PHE A 97 -1.02 -1.12 -12.35
N CYS A 98 -2.07 -0.33 -12.54
CA CYS A 98 -2.75 -0.18 -13.82
C CYS A 98 -1.83 0.34 -14.94
N ASP A 99 -0.89 1.23 -14.62
CA ASP A 99 0.09 1.73 -15.58
C ASP A 99 1.13 0.65 -15.94
N PHE A 100 1.60 -0.12 -14.97
CA PHE A 100 2.54 -1.21 -15.20
C PHE A 100 1.90 -2.35 -16.03
N MET A 101 0.65 -2.70 -15.72
CA MET A 101 -0.09 -3.78 -16.38
C MET A 101 -0.32 -3.56 -17.88
N LYS A 102 -0.20 -2.33 -18.40
CA LYS A 102 -0.20 -2.06 -19.85
C LYS A 102 0.89 -2.83 -20.59
N ASN A 103 1.97 -3.19 -19.90
CA ASN A 103 3.08 -3.98 -20.44
C ASN A 103 3.19 -5.38 -19.80
N ALA A 104 2.43 -5.66 -18.73
CA ALA A 104 2.55 -6.89 -17.95
C ALA A 104 1.40 -7.87 -18.17
N PRO A 105 1.64 -9.05 -18.79
CA PRO A 105 0.59 -10.02 -19.00
C PRO A 105 0.30 -10.88 -17.75
N ASN A 106 1.23 -10.93 -16.79
CA ASN A 106 1.18 -11.84 -15.66
C ASN A 106 1.08 -11.09 -14.33
N ASN A 107 0.18 -11.55 -13.47
CA ASN A 107 0.13 -11.19 -12.07
C ASN A 107 -0.15 -12.44 -11.21
N TYR A 108 0.31 -12.40 -9.96
CA TYR A 108 0.14 -13.48 -8.99
C TYR A 108 0.43 -12.96 -7.57
N GLN A 109 0.10 -13.76 -6.56
CA GLN A 109 0.46 -13.52 -5.17
C GLN A 109 1.60 -14.44 -4.75
N ALA A 110 2.56 -13.92 -3.98
CA ALA A 110 3.72 -14.66 -3.49
C ALA A 110 3.73 -14.74 -1.95
N ASP A 111 4.55 -15.62 -1.38
CA ASP A 111 4.64 -15.79 0.08
C ASP A 111 5.39 -14.64 0.81
N MET A 112 6.13 -13.82 0.06
CA MET A 112 6.94 -12.72 0.59
C MET A 112 6.50 -11.39 -0.01
N GLU A 113 6.88 -10.26 0.59
CA GLU A 113 6.58 -8.92 0.09
C GLU A 113 7.55 -8.46 -1.03
N TYR A 114 7.08 -7.58 -1.92
CA TYR A 114 7.93 -6.87 -2.88
C TYR A 114 7.48 -5.41 -3.02
N PRO A 115 8.42 -4.46 -2.88
CA PRO A 115 9.81 -4.66 -2.48
C PRO A 115 9.96 -5.35 -1.11
N ALA A 116 11.17 -5.79 -0.77
CA ALA A 116 11.41 -6.43 0.52
C ALA A 116 10.94 -5.54 1.69
N THR A 117 10.53 -6.15 2.80
CA THR A 117 9.89 -5.46 3.93
C THR A 117 10.75 -4.30 4.50
N ASP A 118 12.07 -4.43 4.46
CA ASP A 118 13.01 -3.38 4.90
C ASP A 118 13.02 -2.17 3.94
N ILE A 119 12.88 -2.41 2.64
CA ILE A 119 12.73 -1.36 1.62
C ILE A 119 11.38 -0.65 1.80
N ILE A 120 10.29 -1.39 2.01
CA ILE A 120 8.97 -0.81 2.30
C ILE A 120 9.03 0.05 3.56
N GLN A 121 9.62 -0.48 4.65
CA GLN A 121 9.79 0.26 5.89
C GLN A 121 10.60 1.55 5.69
N LYS A 122 11.74 1.46 4.97
CA LYS A 122 12.58 2.63 4.70
C LYS A 122 11.83 3.69 3.88
N TRP A 123 11.04 3.26 2.90
CA TRP A 123 10.19 4.15 2.12
C TRP A 123 9.14 4.83 3.01
N LEU A 124 8.42 4.08 3.85
CA LEU A 124 7.40 4.64 4.76
C LEU A 124 7.99 5.68 5.71
N ILE A 125 9.19 5.44 6.26
CA ILE A 125 9.91 6.40 7.11
C ILE A 125 10.18 7.73 6.39
N GLN A 126 10.37 7.70 5.07
CA GLN A 126 10.63 8.92 4.28
C GLN A 126 9.35 9.71 3.95
N GLN A 127 8.17 9.11 4.11
CA GLN A 127 6.90 9.74 3.76
C GLN A 127 6.18 10.36 4.96
N ILE A 128 6.61 10.05 6.18
CA ILE A 128 5.96 10.41 7.44
C ILE A 128 6.77 11.49 8.16
#